data_AF-A0A8T0MHP8-F1
#
_entry.id   AF-A0A8T0MHP8-F1
#
_cell.length_a   1.000
_cell.length_b   1.000
_cell.length_c   1.000
_cell.angle_alpha   90.00
_cell.angle_beta   90.00
_cell.angle_gamma   90.00
#
_symmetry.space_group_name_H-M   'P 1'
#
loop_
_entity.id
_entity.type
_entity.pdbx_description
1 polymer ?
#
loop_
_entity_poly.entity_id
_entity_poly.type
_entity_poly.pdbx_seq_one_letter_code
_entity_poly.pdbx_strand_id
1 'polypeptide(L)'
;MDEASTSAPGGATRRAFPPARSRVYYRFIQQNLPAWKPAMTPGCLIATFLIIGIIFVPFGLFCLQTSNHVAEIIRRYDVDCVPNSYRGNKQAYSKDSLISKNCTLEVKVPDHMRAPIYVYYELENFYQNHRRYVKSRSNKQLCFGAKYTAESCSPIQWDDNGFPIVPCGLIAWSLFNDPYGFTYGSKEIKVNRKNISWKSDREHKFGKNVFPSNFQNGSFIGAE
;
A
#
# COMPACT_ATOMS: atom_id res chain seq x y z
N MET A 1 -15.39 -36.91 -100.67
CA MET A 1 -14.06 -37.54 -100.65
C MET A 1 -13.58 -37.47 -99.23
N ASP A 2 -13.64 -38.62 -98.57
CA ASP A 2 -13.17 -38.84 -97.20
C ASP A 2 -11.67 -38.58 -97.10
N GLU A 3 -11.20 -38.08 -95.95
CA GLU A 3 -10.19 -38.80 -95.16
C GLU A 3 -10.00 -38.21 -93.76
N ALA A 4 -9.69 -39.12 -92.85
CA ALA A 4 -9.60 -38.99 -91.41
C ALA A 4 -8.36 -38.21 -90.93
N SER A 5 -8.34 -37.82 -89.64
CA SER A 5 -7.16 -37.98 -88.76
C SER A 5 -7.46 -37.64 -87.31
N THR A 6 -7.16 -38.61 -86.44
CA THR A 6 -7.23 -38.65 -84.98
C THR A 6 -6.13 -37.81 -84.31
N SER A 7 -6.38 -37.15 -83.17
CA SER A 7 -5.39 -37.03 -82.08
C SER A 7 -5.95 -36.56 -80.71
N ALA A 8 -5.74 -37.44 -79.72
CA ALA A 8 -5.47 -37.28 -78.28
C ALA A 8 -6.38 -36.44 -77.32
N PRO A 9 -6.74 -36.97 -76.12
CA PRO A 9 -7.52 -36.26 -75.12
C PRO A 9 -6.62 -35.46 -74.15
N GLY A 10 -6.79 -34.13 -74.13
CA GLY A 10 -6.24 -33.29 -73.08
C GLY A 10 -7.10 -33.37 -71.82
N GLY A 11 -6.64 -34.14 -70.82
CA GLY A 11 -7.28 -34.22 -69.51
C GLY A 11 -7.28 -32.87 -68.80
N ALA A 12 -8.45 -32.22 -68.75
CA ALA A 12 -8.67 -31.05 -67.91
C ALA A 12 -8.73 -31.49 -66.44
N THR A 13 -7.63 -31.30 -65.72
CA THR A 13 -7.61 -31.36 -64.26
C THR A 13 -8.60 -30.34 -63.71
N ARG A 14 -9.75 -30.83 -63.23
CA ARG A 14 -10.68 -30.02 -62.41
C ARG A 14 -9.87 -29.51 -61.22
N ARG A 15 -9.58 -28.21 -61.19
CA ARG A 15 -9.05 -27.55 -59.99
C ARG A 15 -10.09 -27.76 -58.89
N ALA A 16 -9.79 -28.65 -57.96
CA ALA A 16 -10.60 -28.85 -56.76
C ALA A 16 -10.64 -27.52 -56.01
N PHE A 17 -11.83 -26.91 -55.90
CA PHE A 17 -12.04 -25.77 -55.04
C PHE A 17 -11.68 -26.19 -53.60
N PRO A 18 -10.89 -25.37 -52.86
CA PRO A 18 -10.49 -25.71 -51.50
C PRO A 18 -11.73 -25.93 -50.60
N PRO A 19 -11.62 -26.78 -49.56
CA PRO A 19 -12.75 -27.16 -48.73
C PRO A 19 -13.43 -25.91 -48.19
N ALA A 20 -14.77 -25.92 -48.18
CA ALA A 20 -15.59 -24.80 -47.72
C ALA A 20 -15.09 -24.31 -46.35
N ARG A 21 -14.30 -23.23 -46.37
CA ARG A 21 -13.76 -22.60 -45.15
C ARG A 21 -14.93 -22.37 -44.20
N SER A 22 -14.73 -22.70 -42.92
CA SER A 22 -15.80 -22.56 -41.93
C SER A 22 -16.41 -21.16 -42.04
N ARG A 23 -17.75 -21.09 -42.02
CA ARG A 23 -18.49 -19.84 -42.23
C ARG A 23 -18.02 -18.73 -41.27
N VAL A 24 -17.54 -19.13 -40.09
CA VAL A 24 -16.92 -18.28 -39.07
C VAL A 24 -15.57 -17.74 -39.53
N TYR A 25 -14.68 -18.59 -40.06
CA TYR A 25 -13.37 -18.19 -40.58
C TYR A 25 -13.50 -17.22 -41.76
N TYR A 26 -14.48 -17.43 -42.64
CA TYR A 26 -14.80 -16.51 -43.73
C TYR A 26 -15.27 -15.14 -43.21
N ARG A 27 -16.21 -15.10 -42.25
CA ARG A 27 -16.67 -13.86 -41.59
C ARG A 27 -15.55 -13.14 -40.84
N PHE A 28 -14.62 -13.88 -40.23
CA PHE A 28 -13.45 -13.33 -39.55
C PHE A 28 -12.48 -12.64 -40.52
N ILE A 29 -12.08 -13.32 -41.61
CA ILE A 29 -11.18 -12.73 -42.62
C ILE A 29 -11.82 -11.51 -43.29
N GLN A 30 -13.13 -11.55 -43.53
CA GLN A 30 -13.87 -10.44 -44.13
C GLN A 30 -14.26 -9.34 -43.13
N GLN A 31 -13.86 -9.46 -41.86
CA GLN A 31 -14.20 -8.52 -40.80
C GLN A 31 -15.72 -8.27 -40.67
N ASN A 32 -16.52 -9.28 -41.01
CA ASN A 32 -17.99 -9.25 -41.01
C ASN A 32 -18.54 -10.13 -39.88
N LEU A 33 -17.97 -9.95 -38.68
CA LEU A 33 -18.50 -10.52 -37.45
C LEU A 33 -19.66 -9.65 -36.95
N PRO A 34 -20.69 -10.26 -36.32
CA PRO A 34 -21.73 -9.50 -35.67
C PRO A 34 -21.12 -8.64 -34.57
N ALA A 35 -21.21 -7.33 -34.74
CA ALA A 35 -20.69 -6.35 -33.79
C ALA A 35 -21.78 -5.35 -33.48
N TRP A 36 -21.98 -5.08 -32.18
CA TRP A 36 -22.76 -3.93 -31.76
C TRP A 36 -21.91 -2.68 -31.94
N LYS A 37 -22.37 -1.76 -32.78
CA LYS A 37 -21.69 -0.49 -33.10
C LYS A 37 -22.57 0.66 -32.61
N PRO A 38 -22.62 0.93 -31.29
CA PRO A 38 -23.43 2.01 -30.77
C PRO A 38 -22.87 3.35 -31.27
N ALA A 39 -23.69 4.10 -32.01
CA ALA A 39 -23.37 5.48 -32.34
C ALA A 39 -23.73 6.37 -31.15
N MET A 40 -22.75 7.06 -30.57
CA MET A 40 -23.00 8.05 -29.53
C MET A 40 -23.64 9.30 -30.15
N THR A 41 -24.97 9.32 -30.17
CA THR A 41 -25.72 10.52 -30.52
C THR A 41 -25.69 11.51 -29.35
N PRO A 42 -25.80 12.83 -29.60
CA PRO A 42 -25.83 13.84 -28.54
C PRO A 42 -26.91 13.56 -27.47
N GLY A 43 -28.08 13.07 -27.86
CA GLY A 43 -29.16 12.72 -26.93
C GLY A 43 -28.81 11.54 -26.00
N CYS A 44 -28.16 10.50 -26.53
CA CYS A 44 -27.69 9.37 -25.73
C CYS A 44 -26.63 9.80 -24.71
N LEU A 45 -25.73 10.71 -25.10
CA LEU A 45 -24.72 11.28 -24.20
C LEU A 45 -25.36 12.08 -23.06
N ILE A 46 -26.27 12.99 -23.37
CA ILE A 46 -26.97 13.80 -22.37
C ILE A 46 -27.72 12.91 -21.38
N ALA A 47 -28.48 11.92 -21.87
CA ALA A 47 -29.19 10.98 -21.00
C ALA A 47 -28.25 10.20 -20.09
N THR A 48 -27.12 9.72 -20.62
CA THR A 48 -26.11 8.99 -19.84
C THR A 48 -25.53 9.86 -18.73
N PHE A 49 -25.15 11.10 -19.03
CA PHE A 49 -24.64 12.02 -18.01
C PHE A 49 -25.68 12.38 -16.95
N LEU A 50 -26.96 12.55 -17.34
CA LEU A 50 -28.04 12.78 -16.39
C LEU A 50 -28.23 11.60 -15.43
N ILE A 51 -28.22 10.36 -15.95
CA ILE A 51 -28.33 9.14 -15.11
C ILE A 51 -27.15 9.05 -14.14
N ILE A 52 -25.94 9.26 -14.64
CA ILE A 52 -24.72 9.29 -13.82
C ILE A 52 -24.84 10.35 -12.72
N GLY A 53 -25.29 11.56 -13.06
CA GLY A 53 -25.52 12.64 -12.09
C GLY A 53 -26.54 12.28 -11.02
N ILE A 54 -27.70 11.73 -11.42
CA ILE A 54 -28.76 11.31 -10.49
C ILE A 54 -28.26 10.23 -9.52
N ILE A 55 -27.30 9.39 -9.92
CA ILE A 55 -26.72 8.36 -9.04
C ILE A 55 -25.62 8.94 -8.15
N PHE A 56 -24.68 9.70 -8.72
CA PHE A 56 -23.50 10.16 -7.98
C PHE A 56 -23.78 11.34 -7.05
N VAL A 57 -24.76 12.20 -7.34
CA VAL A 57 -25.13 13.31 -6.45
C VAL A 57 -25.63 12.83 -5.09
N PRO A 58 -26.67 11.97 -4.98
CA PRO A 58 -27.12 11.49 -3.68
C PRO A 58 -26.07 10.63 -2.98
N PHE A 59 -25.31 9.81 -3.74
CA PHE A 59 -24.20 9.05 -3.16
C PHE A 59 -23.11 9.96 -2.58
N GLY A 60 -22.73 11.02 -3.30
CA GLY A 60 -21.77 12.01 -2.84
C GLY A 60 -22.25 12.77 -1.60
N LEU A 61 -23.52 13.16 -1.55
CA LEU A 61 -24.13 13.79 -0.37
C LEU A 61 -24.12 12.85 0.84
N PHE A 62 -24.44 11.56 0.64
CA PHE A 62 -24.38 10.55 1.70
C PHE A 62 -22.94 10.34 2.23
N CYS A 63 -21.94 10.23 1.33
CA CYS A 63 -20.53 10.14 1.72
C CYS A 63 -20.05 11.40 2.45
N LEU A 64 -20.46 12.59 2.00
CA LEU A 64 -20.08 13.85 2.63
C LEU A 64 -20.68 13.98 4.03
N GLN A 65 -21.95 13.63 4.20
CA GLN A 65 -22.60 13.67 5.51
C GLN A 65 -21.94 12.70 6.49
N THR A 66 -21.61 11.48 6.05
CA THR A 66 -20.92 10.50 6.91
C THR A 66 -19.49 10.94 7.23
N SER A 67 -18.77 11.55 6.29
CA SER A 67 -17.44 12.12 6.52
C SER A 67 -17.45 13.27 7.53
N ASN A 68 -18.41 14.19 7.45
CA ASN A 68 -18.49 15.36 8.33
C ASN A 68 -18.86 15.00 9.78
N HIS A 69 -19.42 13.80 10.02
CA HIS A 69 -19.74 13.32 11.36
C HIS A 69 -18.50 12.72 12.08
N VAL A 70 -17.37 12.56 11.39
CA VAL A 70 -16.13 12.06 12.01
C VAL A 70 -15.45 13.21 12.75
N ALA A 71 -15.36 13.10 14.07
CA ALA A 71 -14.59 14.02 14.90
C ALA A 71 -13.11 13.61 14.91
N GLU A 72 -12.24 14.51 14.45
CA GLU A 72 -10.79 14.31 14.40
C GLU A 72 -10.07 15.42 15.18
N ILE A 73 -8.99 15.06 15.87
CA ILE A 73 -8.16 16.00 16.62
C ILE A 73 -6.70 15.74 16.29
N ILE A 74 -6.05 16.75 15.73
CA ILE A 74 -4.63 16.72 15.37
C ILE A 74 -3.86 17.64 16.32
N ARG A 75 -2.80 17.12 16.93
CA ARG A 75 -1.89 17.89 17.79
C ARG A 75 -0.44 17.55 17.47
N ARG A 76 0.32 18.60 17.16
CA ARG A 76 1.74 18.52 16.86
C ARG A 76 2.56 18.73 18.14
N TYR A 77 3.34 17.74 18.51
CA TYR A 77 4.19 17.80 19.70
C TYR A 77 5.64 18.18 19.39
N ASP A 78 6.04 18.16 18.12
CA ASP A 78 7.43 18.42 17.68
C ASP A 78 7.88 19.88 17.85
N VAL A 79 6.94 20.82 18.01
CA VAL A 79 7.18 22.25 18.22
C VAL A 79 6.99 22.66 19.69
N ASP A 80 6.02 22.03 20.36
CA ASP A 80 5.63 22.36 21.73
C ASP A 80 6.50 21.67 22.77
N CYS A 81 6.98 20.45 22.48
CA CYS A 81 7.81 19.66 23.38
C CYS A 81 9.31 19.89 23.21
N VAL A 82 9.74 20.58 22.15
CA VAL A 82 11.16 20.86 21.88
C VAL A 82 11.48 22.28 22.36
N PRO A 83 12.43 22.46 23.30
CA PRO A 83 12.83 23.77 23.77
C PRO A 83 13.31 24.69 22.64
N ASN A 84 13.09 25.99 22.79
CA ASN A 84 13.43 27.00 21.76
C ASN A 84 14.89 26.93 21.31
N SER A 85 15.82 26.59 22.21
CA SER A 85 17.25 26.43 21.91
C SER A 85 17.56 25.30 20.94
N TYR A 86 16.72 24.25 20.87
CA TYR A 86 16.94 23.06 20.05
C TYR A 86 16.05 22.99 18.80
N ARG A 87 15.20 23.99 18.55
CA ARG A 87 14.31 23.99 17.36
C ARG A 87 15.07 23.90 16.03
N GLY A 88 16.26 24.49 15.95
CA GLY A 88 17.14 24.41 14.78
C GLY A 88 17.92 23.10 14.65
N ASN A 89 18.03 22.31 15.73
CA ASN A 89 18.74 21.04 15.76
C ASN A 89 18.03 20.01 16.66
N LYS A 90 16.89 19.51 16.17
CA LYS A 90 16.07 18.53 16.89
C LYS A 90 16.85 17.23 17.19
N GLN A 91 17.80 16.84 16.34
CA GLN A 91 18.63 15.65 16.55
C GLN A 91 19.54 15.78 17.78
N ALA A 92 20.07 16.98 18.05
CA ALA A 92 20.86 17.22 19.25
C ALA A 92 20.00 17.07 20.51
N TYR A 93 18.73 17.49 20.46
CA TYR A 93 17.79 17.30 21.55
C TYR A 93 17.46 15.81 21.79
N SER A 94 17.20 15.04 20.74
CA SER A 94 16.96 13.60 20.89
C SER A 94 18.15 12.87 21.53
N LYS A 95 19.38 13.21 21.12
CA LYS A 95 20.60 12.56 21.64
C LYS A 95 21.01 13.02 23.04
N ASP A 96 20.50 14.15 23.53
CA ASP A 96 20.86 14.68 24.84
C ASP A 96 20.16 13.90 25.94
N SER A 97 20.93 13.14 26.71
CA SER A 97 20.43 12.34 27.85
C SER A 97 20.27 13.14 29.13
N LEU A 98 20.77 14.38 29.18
CA LEU A 98 20.69 15.24 30.36
C LEU A 98 19.33 15.93 30.48
N ILE A 99 18.61 16.06 29.36
CA ILE A 99 17.33 16.76 29.31
C ILE A 99 16.19 15.75 29.40
N SER A 100 15.24 16.01 30.31
CA SER A 100 14.01 15.23 30.38
C SER A 100 13.16 15.48 29.14
N LYS A 101 12.80 14.39 28.44
CA LYS A 101 11.99 14.41 27.21
C LYS A 101 10.49 14.26 27.49
N ASN A 102 10.07 14.30 28.76
CA ASN A 102 8.67 14.19 29.14
C ASN A 102 7.93 15.47 28.74
N CYS A 103 6.86 15.32 27.98
CA CYS A 103 6.05 16.44 27.52
C CYS A 103 4.57 16.18 27.76
N THR A 104 3.89 17.16 28.34
CA THR A 104 2.45 17.13 28.57
C THR A 104 1.79 18.23 27.76
N LEU A 105 0.83 17.84 26.92
CA LEU A 105 0.10 18.75 26.04
C LEU A 105 -1.38 18.71 26.37
N GLU A 106 -2.01 19.87 26.43
CA GLU A 106 -3.45 19.99 26.61
C GLU A 106 -4.16 19.89 25.27
N VAL A 107 -5.05 18.90 25.16
CA VAL A 107 -5.83 18.65 23.95
C VAL A 107 -7.28 19.04 24.21
N LYS A 108 -7.75 20.09 23.53
CA LYS A 108 -9.16 20.48 23.56
C LYS A 108 -9.97 19.55 22.66
N VAL A 109 -10.98 18.91 23.24
CA VAL A 109 -11.97 18.06 22.55
C VAL A 109 -13.26 18.88 22.40
N PRO A 110 -13.53 19.47 21.22
CA PRO A 110 -14.68 20.36 21.07
C PRO A 110 -16.01 19.61 21.10
N ASP A 111 -16.05 18.42 20.51
CA ASP A 111 -17.25 17.61 20.34
C ASP A 111 -17.11 16.22 20.95
N HIS A 112 -18.23 15.60 21.28
CA HIS A 112 -18.25 14.25 21.83
C HIS A 112 -17.80 13.21 20.79
N MET A 113 -16.67 12.54 21.06
CA MET A 113 -16.19 11.43 20.23
C MET A 113 -16.88 10.11 20.60
N ARG A 114 -17.69 9.58 19.68
CA ARG A 114 -18.34 8.28 19.82
C ARG A 114 -17.31 7.15 19.65
N ALA A 115 -17.36 6.13 20.52
CA ALA A 115 -16.51 4.95 20.40
C ALA A 115 -16.79 4.15 19.10
N PRO A 116 -15.78 3.47 18.50
CA PRO A 116 -14.38 3.36 18.95
C PRO A 116 -13.52 4.58 18.58
N ILE A 117 -12.66 5.00 19.50
CA ILE A 117 -11.68 6.07 19.29
C ILE A 117 -10.34 5.44 18.93
N TYR A 118 -9.74 5.91 17.85
CA TYR A 118 -8.42 5.49 17.40
C TYR A 118 -7.40 6.60 17.61
N VAL A 119 -6.18 6.21 17.93
CA VAL A 119 -5.04 7.13 18.10
C VAL A 119 -4.03 6.79 17.04
N TYR A 120 -3.67 7.79 16.25
CA TYR A 120 -2.65 7.69 15.20
C TYR A 120 -1.50 8.62 15.53
N TYR A 121 -0.29 8.19 15.18
CA TYR A 121 0.86 9.08 15.12
C TYR A 121 1.11 9.41 13.64
N GLU A 122 1.50 10.65 13.39
CA GLU A 122 1.80 11.14 12.05
C GLU A 122 3.25 11.56 11.99
N LEU A 123 3.93 11.19 10.89
CA LEU A 123 5.32 11.54 10.64
C LEU A 123 5.39 12.35 9.34
N GLU A 124 5.77 13.62 9.46
CA GLU A 124 6.07 14.47 8.31
C GLU A 124 7.53 14.29 7.88
N ASN A 125 7.81 14.49 6.59
CA ASN A 125 9.17 14.43 6.02
C ASN A 125 9.92 13.09 6.23
N PHE A 126 9.18 11.98 6.41
CA PHE A 126 9.73 10.64 6.55
C PHE A 126 9.41 9.75 5.33
N TYR A 127 10.36 9.64 4.40
CA TYR A 127 10.16 8.99 3.09
C TYR A 127 10.27 7.45 3.14
N GLN A 128 9.27 6.79 3.70
CA GLN A 128 9.19 5.32 3.78
C GLN A 128 9.07 4.63 2.42
N ASN A 129 8.71 5.36 1.36
CA ASN A 129 8.52 4.82 0.01
C ASN A 129 9.83 4.69 -0.80
N HIS A 130 10.96 5.15 -0.26
CA HIS A 130 12.24 5.08 -0.97
C HIS A 130 12.64 3.62 -1.27
N ARG A 131 13.00 3.32 -2.54
CA ARG A 131 13.26 1.94 -3.02
C ARG A 131 14.23 1.16 -2.13
N ARG A 132 15.32 1.79 -1.68
CA ARG A 132 16.32 1.13 -0.81
C ARG A 132 15.77 0.87 0.59
N TYR A 133 14.95 1.77 1.11
CA TYR A 133 14.30 1.63 2.42
C TYR A 133 13.31 0.46 2.39
N VAL A 134 12.40 0.44 1.41
CA VAL A 134 11.39 -0.63 1.26
C VAL A 134 12.02 -2.01 1.05
N LYS A 135 13.15 -2.07 0.34
CA LYS A 135 13.88 -3.32 0.10
C LYS A 135 14.66 -3.82 1.32
N SER A 136 15.03 -2.93 2.23
CA SER A 136 15.86 -3.24 3.40
C SER A 136 15.05 -3.92 4.50
N ARG A 137 14.67 -5.19 4.27
CA ARG A 137 14.02 -6.11 5.21
C ARG A 137 14.13 -7.56 4.75
N SER A 138 13.96 -8.52 5.65
CA SER A 138 13.87 -9.95 5.32
C SER A 138 12.55 -10.55 5.78
N ASN A 139 11.63 -10.81 4.84
CA ASN A 139 10.32 -11.40 5.16
C ASN A 139 10.46 -12.81 5.78
N LYS A 140 11.46 -13.59 5.34
CA LYS A 140 11.74 -14.92 5.91
C LYS A 140 12.16 -14.81 7.38
N GLN A 141 13.02 -13.84 7.70
CA GLN A 141 13.43 -13.59 9.08
C GLN A 141 12.26 -13.11 9.94
N LEU A 142 11.40 -12.23 9.41
CA LEU A 142 10.21 -11.73 10.11
C LEU A 142 9.16 -12.83 10.38
N CYS A 143 9.16 -13.90 9.57
CA CYS A 143 8.26 -15.04 9.74
C CYS A 143 8.86 -16.17 10.61
N PHE A 144 10.15 -16.46 10.45
CA PHE A 144 10.77 -17.67 10.99
C PHE A 144 12.00 -17.42 11.90
N GLY A 145 12.42 -16.17 12.07
CA GLY A 145 13.52 -15.78 12.96
C GLY A 145 14.93 -15.83 12.34
N ALA A 146 15.95 -15.81 13.21
CA ALA A 146 17.37 -15.64 12.88
C ALA A 146 17.98 -16.69 11.92
N LYS A 147 17.29 -17.82 11.70
CA LYS A 147 17.77 -18.93 10.86
C LYS A 147 17.86 -18.58 9.36
N TYR A 148 17.30 -17.46 8.93
CA TYR A 148 17.17 -17.08 7.52
C TYR A 148 18.03 -15.86 7.18
N THR A 149 18.68 -15.93 6.00
CA THR A 149 19.70 -14.99 5.52
C THR A 149 19.23 -13.54 5.45
N ALA A 150 20.13 -12.62 5.79
CA ALA A 150 19.91 -11.17 5.86
C ALA A 150 20.36 -10.39 4.60
N GLU A 151 20.63 -11.04 3.45
CA GLU A 151 21.18 -10.37 2.26
C GLU A 151 20.37 -9.14 1.81
N SER A 152 19.04 -9.18 1.90
CA SER A 152 18.17 -8.06 1.53
C SER A 152 18.13 -6.93 2.57
N CYS A 153 18.71 -7.12 3.76
CA CYS A 153 18.64 -6.17 4.87
C CYS A 153 19.76 -5.12 4.86
N SER A 154 20.53 -4.98 3.78
CA SER A 154 21.62 -3.98 3.72
C SER A 154 21.08 -2.57 4.00
N PRO A 155 21.78 -1.72 4.77
CA PRO A 155 23.05 -1.96 5.47
C PRO A 155 22.92 -2.59 6.87
N ILE A 156 21.70 -2.69 7.43
CA ILE A 156 21.46 -3.14 8.81
C ILE A 156 21.24 -4.66 8.85
N GLN A 157 22.32 -5.42 8.63
CA GLN A 157 22.29 -6.89 8.61
C GLN A 157 22.95 -7.52 9.85
N TRP A 158 24.07 -6.93 10.25
CA TRP A 158 24.98 -7.48 11.26
C TRP A 158 25.26 -6.41 12.31
N ASP A 159 25.47 -6.83 13.56
CA ASP A 159 25.95 -5.96 14.62
C ASP A 159 27.47 -5.74 14.48
N ASP A 160 28.04 -4.92 15.37
CA ASP A 160 29.47 -4.59 15.38
C ASP A 160 30.36 -5.84 15.63
N ASN A 161 29.80 -6.92 16.18
CA ASN A 161 30.48 -8.17 16.48
C ASN A 161 30.31 -9.24 15.38
N GLY A 162 29.58 -8.93 14.30
CA GLY A 162 29.31 -9.86 13.19
C GLY A 162 28.15 -10.84 13.44
N PHE A 163 27.35 -10.65 14.48
CA PHE A 163 26.13 -11.43 14.71
C PHE A 163 24.95 -10.86 13.92
N PRO A 164 24.01 -11.71 13.45
CA PRO A 164 22.85 -11.24 12.71
C PRO A 164 21.92 -10.43 13.61
N ILE A 165 21.46 -9.28 13.11
CA ILE A 165 20.44 -8.45 13.76
C ILE A 165 19.06 -9.04 13.46
N VAL A 166 18.22 -9.19 14.49
CA VAL A 166 16.81 -9.57 14.31
C VAL A 166 15.94 -8.55 15.03
N PRO A 167 14.91 -8.00 14.37
CA PRO A 167 14.71 -7.94 12.92
C PRO A 167 15.77 -7.08 12.20
N CYS A 168 16.25 -7.51 11.04
CA CYS A 168 17.19 -6.79 10.21
C CYS A 168 16.52 -5.78 9.26
N GLY A 169 17.30 -4.78 8.83
CA GLY A 169 16.92 -3.83 7.80
C GLY A 169 16.44 -2.47 8.32
N LEU A 170 16.47 -1.48 7.44
CA LEU A 170 16.18 -0.06 7.76
C LEU A 170 14.78 0.14 8.33
N ILE A 171 13.78 -0.60 7.84
CA ILE A 171 12.38 -0.43 8.26
C ILE A 171 12.19 -0.75 9.73
N ALA A 172 12.80 -1.85 10.19
CA ALA A 172 12.75 -2.21 11.60
C ALA A 172 13.61 -1.25 12.44
N TRP A 173 14.77 -0.84 11.90
CA TRP A 173 15.72 0.01 12.60
C TRP A 173 15.17 1.40 12.95
N SER A 174 14.35 1.98 12.08
CA SER A 174 13.67 3.27 12.29
C SER A 174 12.22 3.10 12.73
N LEU A 175 11.97 2.13 13.62
CA LEU A 175 10.65 1.96 14.23
C LEU A 175 10.36 3.12 15.19
N PHE A 176 9.17 3.70 15.06
CA PHE A 176 8.70 4.73 15.99
C PHE A 176 8.61 4.18 17.42
N ASN A 177 9.23 4.89 18.37
CA ASN A 177 9.44 4.44 19.74
C ASN A 177 8.87 5.37 20.83
N ASP A 178 8.22 6.49 20.47
CA ASP A 178 7.71 7.41 21.50
C ASP A 178 6.54 6.79 22.29
N PRO A 179 6.64 6.76 23.63
CA PRO A 179 5.53 6.37 24.48
C PRO A 179 4.53 7.52 24.63
N TYR A 180 3.25 7.21 24.53
CA TYR A 180 2.16 8.14 24.79
C TYR A 180 1.13 7.56 25.77
N GLY A 181 0.46 8.47 26.49
CA GLY A 181 -0.61 8.19 27.44
C GLY A 181 -1.55 9.38 27.53
N PHE A 182 -2.79 9.14 27.97
CA PHE A 182 -3.82 10.18 28.05
C PHE A 182 -4.41 10.23 29.46
N THR A 183 -4.64 11.44 29.94
CA THR A 183 -5.32 11.72 31.21
C THR A 183 -6.45 12.72 30.96
N TYR A 184 -7.56 12.55 31.67
CA TYR A 184 -8.69 13.48 31.65
C TYR A 184 -8.98 13.90 33.09
N GLY A 185 -8.59 15.13 33.44
CA GLY A 185 -8.54 15.58 34.82
C GLY A 185 -7.58 14.69 35.63
N SER A 186 -8.08 14.08 36.70
CA SER A 186 -7.33 13.12 37.52
C SER A 186 -7.47 11.65 37.07
N LYS A 187 -8.22 11.37 35.99
CA LYS A 187 -8.50 10.01 35.53
C LYS A 187 -7.58 9.62 34.37
N GLU A 188 -6.87 8.50 34.53
CA GLU A 188 -6.08 7.91 33.46
C GLU A 188 -6.98 7.20 32.42
N ILE A 189 -6.72 7.45 31.14
CA ILE A 189 -7.39 6.77 30.02
C ILE A 189 -6.45 5.68 29.50
N LYS A 190 -6.85 4.42 29.70
CA LYS A 190 -6.09 3.25 29.24
C LYS A 190 -6.20 3.10 27.72
N VAL A 191 -5.06 3.16 27.02
CA VAL A 191 -4.97 2.89 25.59
C VAL A 191 -4.79 1.40 25.34
N ASN A 192 -5.68 0.81 24.54
CA ASN A 192 -5.54 -0.58 24.12
C ASN A 192 -4.50 -0.69 22.98
N ARG A 193 -3.38 -1.37 23.23
CA ARG A 193 -2.32 -1.63 22.24
C ARG A 193 -2.46 -2.99 21.54
N LYS A 194 -3.48 -3.79 21.88
CA LYS A 194 -3.72 -5.12 21.29
C LYS A 194 -4.66 -5.02 20.09
N ASN A 195 -4.49 -5.93 19.12
CA ASN A 195 -5.35 -6.05 17.92
C ASN A 195 -5.42 -4.81 17.02
N ILE A 196 -4.37 -3.98 17.03
CA ILE A 196 -4.27 -2.78 16.16
C ILE A 196 -3.77 -3.10 14.74
N SER A 197 -3.23 -4.30 14.52
CA SER A 197 -2.79 -4.77 13.20
C SER A 197 -3.87 -5.59 12.49
N TRP A 198 -3.67 -5.88 11.20
CA TRP A 198 -4.53 -6.81 10.48
C TRP A 198 -4.38 -8.24 11.02
N LYS A 199 -5.48 -8.99 11.05
CA LYS A 199 -5.49 -10.40 11.50
C LYS A 199 -4.55 -11.27 10.64
N SER A 200 -4.55 -11.04 9.33
CA SER A 200 -3.64 -11.71 8.38
C SER A 200 -2.17 -11.48 8.72
N ASP A 201 -1.79 -10.26 9.11
CA ASP A 201 -0.41 -9.92 9.46
C ASP A 201 0.04 -10.71 10.71
N ARG A 202 -0.82 -10.82 11.74
CA ARG A 202 -0.50 -11.58 12.97
C ARG A 202 -0.45 -13.09 12.79
N GLU A 203 -1.24 -13.63 11.87
CA GLU A 203 -1.42 -15.08 11.74
C GLU A 203 -0.57 -15.70 10.64
N HIS A 204 -0.27 -14.96 9.57
CA HIS A 204 0.32 -15.52 8.35
C HIS A 204 1.63 -14.84 7.92
N LYS A 205 1.81 -13.55 8.22
CA LYS A 205 2.94 -12.75 7.69
C LYS A 205 4.11 -12.66 8.66
N PHE A 206 3.83 -12.53 9.95
CA PHE A 206 4.82 -12.38 11.00
C PHE A 206 4.80 -13.59 11.95
N GLY A 207 5.99 -14.04 12.35
CA GLY A 207 6.14 -15.18 13.25
C GLY A 207 5.74 -14.84 14.69
N LYS A 208 5.02 -15.74 15.35
CA LYS A 208 4.58 -15.55 16.76
C LYS A 208 5.74 -15.55 17.75
N ASN A 209 6.83 -16.24 17.42
CA ASN A 209 7.97 -16.47 18.31
C ASN A 209 9.27 -15.87 17.73
N VAL A 210 9.17 -14.69 17.10
CA VAL A 210 10.33 -13.95 16.58
C VAL A 210 10.52 -12.72 17.47
N PHE A 211 11.56 -12.77 18.30
CA PHE A 211 11.91 -11.68 19.23
C PHE A 211 13.16 -10.94 18.76
N PRO A 212 13.30 -9.65 19.11
CA PRO A 212 14.50 -8.89 18.78
C PRO A 212 15.75 -9.50 19.42
N SER A 213 16.85 -9.56 18.66
CA SER A 213 18.16 -10.00 19.12
C SER A 213 19.24 -9.16 18.45
N ASN A 214 20.26 -8.72 19.21
CA ASN A 214 21.34 -7.85 18.73
C ASN A 214 20.83 -6.55 18.06
N PHE A 215 19.65 -6.08 18.46
CA PHE A 215 18.98 -4.92 17.86
C PHE A 215 19.31 -3.66 18.65
N GLN A 216 19.80 -2.61 17.97
CA GLN A 216 20.17 -1.31 18.56
C GLN A 216 21.17 -1.38 19.74
N ASN A 217 22.05 -2.38 19.78
CA ASN A 217 23.04 -2.57 20.86
C ASN A 217 24.46 -2.08 20.49
N GLY A 218 24.61 -1.41 19.34
CA GLY A 218 25.91 -1.01 18.77
C GLY A 218 26.11 0.50 18.67
N SER A 219 27.18 0.91 17.98
CA SER A 219 27.51 2.33 17.78
C SER A 219 26.49 3.10 16.95
N PHE A 220 25.74 2.40 16.09
CA PHE A 220 24.60 2.96 15.40
C PHE A 220 23.35 2.60 16.21
N ILE A 221 22.61 3.62 16.64
CA ILE A 221 21.28 3.46 17.24
C ILE A 221 20.29 3.95 16.18
N GLY A 222 19.12 3.31 16.10
CA GLY A 222 18.01 3.79 15.27
C GLY A 222 17.58 5.20 15.67
N ALA A 223 16.78 5.84 14.83
CA ALA A 223 16.29 7.19 15.12
C ALA A 223 15.48 7.20 16.43
N GLU A 224 15.95 7.99 17.41
CA GLU A 224 15.15 8.65 18.45
C GLU A 224 14.77 10.06 17.97
#